data_AF-A0A506U1L8-F1
#
_entry.id   AF-A0A506U1L8-F1
#
_cell.length_a   1.000
_cell.length_b   1.000
_cell.length_c   1.000
_cell.angle_alpha   90.00
_cell.angle_beta   90.00
_cell.angle_gamma   90.00
#
_symmetry.space_group_name_H-M   'P 1'
#
loop_
_entity.id
_entity.type
_entity.pdbx_description
1 polymer ?
#
loop_
_entity_poly.entity_id
_entity_poly.type
_entity_poly.pdbx_seq_one_letter_code
_entity_poly.pdbx_strand_id
1 'polypeptide(L)'
;MGDRSTDRGGRRSHAALPSGFETRKDAEKRCCILIKRLERRTDDPRSMELASCLRACTAHSRCMLEACPKCLRRFRGNLYREARRIVPKGAEIVTVSMIPEAARVELDALQTVDIPTRVKRYRKSLSRALPPEAMFVGGIDISMNAWHNRDDHWNLHLYGYVILPKGSGVGKRSSCGASTGCPDRDRGG
;
A
#
# COMPACT_ATOMS: atom_id res chain seq x y z
N MET A 1 -47.86 -18.80 -4.23
CA MET A 1 -46.76 -19.77 -4.07
C MET A 1 -45.72 -19.45 -5.12
N GLY A 2 -44.72 -18.65 -4.74
CA GLY A 2 -43.70 -18.13 -5.66
C GLY A 2 -42.43 -18.95 -5.57
N ASP A 3 -42.04 -19.50 -6.71
CA ASP A 3 -40.87 -20.34 -6.93
C ASP A 3 -39.57 -19.56 -6.64
N ARG A 4 -38.90 -19.88 -5.53
CA ARG A 4 -37.58 -19.34 -5.19
C ARG A 4 -36.52 -20.18 -5.89
N SER A 5 -36.31 -19.88 -7.17
CA SER A 5 -35.15 -20.34 -7.92
C SER A 5 -33.88 -19.93 -7.16
N THR A 6 -33.18 -20.94 -6.66
CA THR A 6 -31.88 -20.80 -5.99
C THR A 6 -30.84 -20.49 -7.05
N ASP A 7 -30.45 -19.22 -7.13
CA ASP A 7 -29.30 -18.76 -7.89
C ASP A 7 -28.06 -19.53 -7.40
N ARG A 8 -27.71 -20.59 -8.13
CA ARG A 8 -26.52 -21.40 -7.89
C ARG A 8 -25.33 -20.53 -8.25
N GLY A 9 -24.84 -19.81 -7.25
CA GLY A 9 -23.69 -18.92 -7.34
C GLY A 9 -22.58 -19.53 -8.19
N GLY A 10 -22.48 -19.06 -9.44
CA GLY A 10 -21.43 -19.46 -10.36
C GLY A 10 -20.08 -19.24 -9.66
N ARG A 11 -19.26 -20.29 -9.60
CA ARG A 11 -17.87 -20.18 -9.11
C ARG A 11 -17.17 -19.15 -9.97
N ARG A 12 -17.08 -17.91 -9.47
CA ARG A 12 -16.36 -16.83 -10.16
C ARG A 12 -14.92 -17.29 -10.30
N SER A 13 -14.45 -17.44 -11.54
CA SER A 13 -13.05 -17.72 -11.81
C SER A 13 -12.24 -16.54 -11.27
N HIS A 14 -11.47 -16.79 -10.21
CA HIS A 14 -10.57 -15.77 -9.69
C HIS A 14 -9.42 -15.60 -10.67
N ALA A 15 -9.12 -14.36 -11.05
CA ALA A 15 -7.95 -14.07 -11.88
C ALA A 15 -6.69 -14.69 -11.26
N ALA A 16 -5.89 -15.34 -12.12
CA ALA A 16 -4.60 -15.88 -11.72
C ALA A 16 -3.70 -14.76 -11.20
N LEU A 17 -2.92 -15.06 -10.15
CA LEU A 17 -1.91 -14.14 -9.63
C LEU A 17 -0.76 -14.00 -10.65
N PRO A 18 -0.04 -12.86 -10.66
CA PRO A 18 1.04 -12.66 -11.62
C PRO A 18 2.21 -13.61 -11.34
N SER A 19 3.06 -13.82 -12.35
CA SER A 19 4.31 -14.55 -12.18
C SER A 19 5.17 -13.91 -11.08
N GLY A 20 5.82 -14.73 -10.25
CA GLY A 20 6.63 -14.26 -9.13
C GLY A 20 5.83 -13.77 -7.90
N PHE A 21 4.50 -13.81 -7.91
CA PHE A 21 3.72 -13.51 -6.71
C PHE A 21 4.01 -14.54 -5.60
N GLU A 22 4.15 -14.08 -4.36
CA GLU A 22 4.52 -14.93 -3.23
C GLU A 22 3.56 -16.13 -3.03
N THR A 23 4.12 -17.31 -2.81
CA THR A 23 3.32 -18.51 -2.60
C THR A 23 2.77 -18.56 -1.18
N ARG A 24 1.82 -19.47 -0.93
CA ARG A 24 1.33 -19.72 0.44
C ARG A 24 2.48 -20.19 1.34
N LYS A 25 3.35 -21.06 0.82
CA LYS A 25 4.53 -21.60 1.53
C LYS A 25 5.52 -20.49 1.90
N ASP A 26 5.72 -19.51 1.02
CA ASP A 26 6.60 -18.36 1.31
C ASP A 26 6.06 -17.52 2.48
N ALA A 27 4.75 -17.23 2.46
CA ALA A 27 4.11 -16.48 3.54
C ALA A 27 4.14 -17.24 4.88
N GLU A 28 3.93 -18.56 4.86
CA GLU A 28 4.05 -19.41 6.04
C GLU A 28 5.48 -19.41 6.58
N LYS A 29 6.49 -19.61 5.73
CA LYS A 29 7.92 -19.55 6.09
C LYS A 29 8.28 -18.20 6.72
N ARG A 30 7.87 -17.09 6.10
CA ARG A 30 8.10 -15.73 6.63
C ARG A 30 7.43 -15.54 7.99
N CYS A 31 6.21 -16.03 8.16
CA CYS A 31 5.49 -15.96 9.43
C CYS A 31 6.22 -16.74 10.53
N CYS A 32 6.72 -17.95 10.24
CA CYS A 32 7.51 -18.72 11.20
C CYS A 32 8.80 -18.00 11.61
N ILE A 33 9.51 -17.39 10.66
CA ILE A 33 10.72 -16.60 10.95
C ILE A 33 10.37 -15.39 11.84
N LEU A 34 9.28 -14.68 11.55
CA LEU A 34 8.85 -13.54 12.34
C LEU A 34 8.49 -13.93 13.77
N ILE A 35 7.71 -15.00 13.95
CA ILE A 35 7.36 -15.55 15.28
C ILE A 35 8.65 -15.84 16.07
N LYS A 36 9.60 -16.58 15.48
CA LYS A 36 10.89 -16.88 16.14
C LYS A 36 11.68 -15.63 16.53
N ARG A 37 11.59 -14.54 15.76
CA ARG A 37 12.27 -13.27 16.08
C ARG A 37 11.59 -12.54 17.23
N LEU A 38 10.26 -12.52 17.25
CA LEU A 38 9.47 -11.93 18.33
C LEU A 38 9.69 -12.67 19.65
N GLU A 39 9.72 -14.00 19.61
CA GLU A 39 9.94 -14.85 20.80
C GLU A 39 11.33 -14.73 21.42
N ARG A 40 12.31 -14.19 20.69
CA ARG A 40 13.64 -13.89 21.25
C ARG A 40 13.64 -12.66 22.16
N ARG A 41 12.58 -11.84 22.12
CA ARG A 41 12.40 -10.65 22.95
C ARG A 41 11.52 -11.00 24.15
N THR A 42 12.01 -11.88 25.01
CA THR A 42 11.27 -12.42 26.16
C THR A 42 10.92 -11.36 27.20
N ASP A 43 11.64 -10.23 27.18
CA ASP A 43 11.45 -9.05 28.01
C ASP A 43 10.38 -8.07 27.48
N ASP A 44 9.83 -8.31 26.28
CA ASP A 44 8.78 -7.48 25.68
C ASP A 44 7.45 -8.25 25.58
N PRO A 45 6.51 -8.02 26.52
CA PRO A 45 5.19 -8.65 26.51
C PRO A 45 4.41 -8.44 25.20
N ARG A 46 4.59 -7.29 24.52
CA ARG A 46 3.90 -7.00 23.24
C ARG A 46 4.43 -7.88 22.11
N SER A 47 5.74 -8.13 22.09
CA SER A 47 6.35 -9.07 21.15
C SER A 47 5.80 -10.49 21.34
N MET A 48 5.67 -10.94 22.59
CA MET A 48 5.12 -12.27 22.92
C MET A 48 3.63 -12.39 22.55
N GLU A 49 2.83 -11.36 22.84
CA GLU A 49 1.43 -11.29 22.45
C GLU A 49 1.26 -11.36 20.93
N LEU A 50 2.04 -10.56 20.18
CA LEU A 50 2.03 -10.59 18.73
C LEU A 50 2.42 -11.97 18.19
N ALA A 51 3.46 -12.60 18.75
CA ALA A 51 3.88 -13.95 18.36
C ALA A 51 2.74 -14.98 18.55
N SER A 52 2.02 -14.91 19.67
CA SER A 52 0.85 -15.75 19.96
C SER A 52 -0.26 -15.53 18.93
N CYS A 53 -0.63 -14.28 18.66
CA CYS A 53 -1.63 -13.91 17.64
C CYS A 53 -1.25 -14.43 16.24
N LEU A 54 0.02 -14.31 15.85
CA LEU A 54 0.52 -14.79 14.56
C LEU A 54 0.48 -16.32 14.45
N ARG A 55 0.76 -17.03 15.55
CA ARG A 55 0.66 -18.49 15.64
C ARG A 55 -0.78 -18.96 15.49
N ALA A 56 -1.72 -18.30 16.16
CA ALA A 56 -3.15 -18.59 16.09
C ALA A 56 -3.79 -18.31 14.72
N CYS A 57 -3.13 -17.53 13.85
CA CYS A 57 -3.64 -17.21 12.52
C CYS A 57 -3.65 -18.44 11.58
N THR A 58 -4.83 -18.99 11.30
CA THR A 58 -5.03 -20.15 10.41
C THR A 58 -5.83 -19.76 9.16
N ALA A 59 -6.16 -20.72 8.30
CA ALA A 59 -7.02 -20.48 7.14
C ALA A 59 -8.47 -20.08 7.53
N HIS A 60 -8.97 -20.65 8.62
CA HIS A 60 -10.35 -20.48 9.11
C HIS A 60 -10.48 -19.38 10.16
N SER A 61 -9.38 -19.02 10.84
CA SER A 61 -9.35 -17.92 11.81
C SER A 61 -8.17 -16.99 11.50
N ARG A 62 -8.45 -15.88 10.82
CA ARG A 62 -7.42 -14.93 10.39
C ARG A 62 -7.30 -13.83 11.44
N CYS A 63 -6.07 -13.54 11.88
CA CYS A 63 -5.81 -12.45 12.83
C CYS A 63 -6.02 -11.05 12.21
N MET A 64 -6.04 -10.93 10.88
CA MET A 64 -6.23 -9.68 10.12
C MET A 64 -5.19 -8.58 10.39
N LEU A 65 -4.20 -8.84 11.22
CA LEU A 65 -3.05 -7.96 11.46
C LEU A 65 -2.20 -7.77 10.20
N GLU A 66 -1.78 -6.53 9.96
CA GLU A 66 -0.87 -6.15 8.87
C GLU A 66 0.49 -6.85 8.99
N ALA A 67 1.02 -6.96 10.22
CA ALA A 67 2.27 -7.64 10.50
C ALA A 67 2.25 -9.14 10.17
N CYS A 68 1.09 -9.74 9.94
CA CYS A 68 0.96 -11.17 9.64
C CYS A 68 1.20 -11.47 8.16
N PRO A 69 2.30 -12.16 7.79
CA PRO A 69 2.61 -12.43 6.37
C PRO A 69 1.52 -13.26 5.67
N LYS A 70 0.82 -14.12 6.42
CA LYS A 70 -0.30 -14.93 5.90
C LYS A 70 -1.50 -14.07 5.52
N CYS A 71 -1.88 -13.13 6.39
CA CYS A 71 -2.98 -12.20 6.12
C CYS A 71 -2.61 -11.20 5.04
N LEU A 72 -1.40 -10.64 5.10
CA LEU A 72 -0.90 -9.68 4.11
C LEU A 72 -0.87 -10.27 2.70
N ARG A 73 -0.39 -11.52 2.53
CA ARG A 73 -0.45 -12.22 1.25
C ARG A 73 -1.89 -12.31 0.72
N ARG A 74 -2.84 -12.71 1.59
CA ARG A 74 -4.25 -12.84 1.20
C ARG A 74 -4.80 -11.49 0.75
N PHE A 75 -4.53 -10.43 1.51
CA PHE A 75 -4.91 -9.07 1.18
C PHE A 75 -4.35 -8.65 -0.18
N ARG A 76 -3.04 -8.76 -0.39
CA ARG A 76 -2.37 -8.39 -1.65
C ARG A 76 -2.91 -9.18 -2.85
N GLY A 77 -3.14 -10.47 -2.68
CA GLY A 77 -3.69 -11.32 -3.74
C GLY A 77 -5.13 -10.94 -4.08
N ASN A 78 -5.95 -10.57 -3.09
CA ASN A 78 -7.30 -10.07 -3.35
C ASN A 78 -7.28 -8.70 -4.01
N LEU A 79 -6.46 -7.78 -3.50
CA LEU A 79 -6.27 -6.45 -4.08
C LEU A 79 -5.88 -6.54 -5.56
N TYR A 80 -4.92 -7.39 -5.91
CA TYR A 80 -4.55 -7.63 -7.30
C TYR A 80 -5.72 -8.11 -8.16
N ARG A 81 -6.51 -9.07 -7.66
CA ARG A 81 -7.65 -9.62 -8.40
C ARG A 81 -8.75 -8.60 -8.61
N GLU A 82 -9.04 -7.79 -7.59
CA GLU A 82 -10.04 -6.72 -7.71
C GLU A 82 -9.53 -5.61 -8.63
N ALA A 83 -8.25 -5.22 -8.51
CA ALA A 83 -7.63 -4.24 -9.41
C ALA A 83 -7.71 -4.70 -10.87
N ARG A 84 -7.44 -5.98 -11.15
CA ARG A 84 -7.56 -6.56 -12.50
C ARG A 84 -8.96 -6.48 -13.11
N ARG A 85 -10.01 -6.33 -12.30
CA ARG A 85 -11.39 -6.17 -12.81
C ARG A 85 -11.70 -4.74 -13.24
N ILE A 86 -11.06 -3.76 -12.62
CA ILE A 86 -11.32 -2.34 -12.86
C ILE A 86 -10.32 -1.71 -13.83
N VAL A 87 -9.14 -2.29 -13.99
CA VAL A 87 -8.10 -1.79 -14.90
C VAL A 87 -8.45 -2.20 -16.35
N PRO A 88 -8.64 -1.23 -17.27
CA PRO A 88 -8.90 -1.53 -18.68
C PRO A 88 -7.76 -2.32 -19.33
N LYS A 89 -8.10 -3.21 -20.27
CA LYS A 89 -7.09 -3.98 -21.00
C LYS A 89 -6.20 -3.03 -21.83
N GLY A 90 -4.89 -3.13 -21.62
CA GLY A 90 -3.91 -2.28 -22.31
C GLY A 90 -3.76 -0.88 -21.73
N ALA A 91 -4.37 -0.60 -20.58
CA ALA A 91 -4.10 0.61 -19.82
C ALA A 91 -2.61 0.70 -19.44
N GLU A 92 -2.09 1.92 -19.42
CA GLU A 92 -0.77 2.23 -18.89
C GLU A 92 -0.91 2.42 -17.38
N ILE A 93 -0.02 1.78 -16.60
CA ILE A 93 -0.07 1.81 -15.14
C ILE A 93 1.22 2.43 -14.63
N VAL A 94 1.11 3.55 -13.92
CA VAL A 94 2.22 4.21 -13.26
C VAL A 94 2.12 3.99 -11.76
N THR A 95 3.15 3.41 -11.15
CA THR A 95 3.25 3.27 -9.70
C THR A 95 3.63 4.61 -9.08
N VAL A 96 2.90 5.02 -8.05
CA VAL A 96 3.11 6.31 -7.39
C VAL A 96 3.29 6.10 -5.88
N SER A 97 4.32 6.73 -5.35
CA SER A 97 4.54 6.93 -3.93
C SER A 97 4.78 8.43 -3.71
N MET A 98 3.99 9.03 -2.81
CA MET A 98 4.09 10.45 -2.48
C MET A 98 4.10 10.61 -0.97
N ILE A 99 5.01 11.45 -0.47
CA ILE A 99 5.04 11.91 0.91
C ILE A 99 4.72 13.41 0.86
N PRO A 100 3.48 13.81 1.13
CA PRO A 100 3.12 15.22 1.20
C PRO A 100 3.95 15.94 2.26
N GLU A 101 4.28 17.21 2.04
CA GLU A 101 5.02 18.02 3.02
C GLU A 101 4.33 18.06 4.40
N ALA A 102 2.99 18.14 4.42
CA ALA A 102 2.16 18.07 5.64
C ALA A 102 1.78 16.63 6.06
N ALA A 103 2.62 15.64 5.75
CA ALA A 103 2.41 14.24 6.11
C ALA A 103 2.98 13.87 7.48
N ARG A 104 3.86 14.71 8.04
CA ARG A 104 4.44 14.50 9.36
C ARG A 104 3.38 14.64 10.45
N VAL A 105 3.41 13.71 11.39
CA VAL A 105 2.56 13.68 12.58
C VAL A 105 3.43 13.28 13.76
N GLU A 106 3.38 14.06 14.83
CA GLU A 106 4.16 13.79 16.05
C GLU A 106 3.71 12.48 16.72
N LEU A 107 4.61 11.86 17.49
CA LEU A 107 4.42 10.50 18.05
C LEU A 107 3.14 10.33 18.84
N ASP A 108 2.77 11.37 19.60
CA ASP A 108 1.61 11.44 20.48
C ASP A 108 0.37 12.05 19.81
N ALA A 109 0.43 12.35 18.51
CA ALA A 109 -0.64 13.02 17.77
C ALA A 109 -1.32 12.10 16.73
N LEU A 110 -0.97 10.81 16.67
CA LEU A 110 -1.53 9.90 15.66
C LEU A 110 -3.06 9.78 15.72
N GLN A 111 -3.63 9.80 16.93
CA GLN A 111 -5.07 9.79 17.16
C GLN A 111 -5.81 11.02 16.63
N THR A 112 -5.09 12.12 16.36
CA THR A 112 -5.67 13.36 15.81
C THR A 112 -5.81 13.30 14.28
N VAL A 113 -5.29 12.25 13.64
CA VAL A 113 -5.28 12.12 12.20
C VAL A 113 -6.66 11.74 11.68
N ASP A 114 -7.36 12.71 11.08
CA ASP A 114 -8.59 12.48 10.34
C ASP A 114 -8.31 11.93 8.93
N ILE A 115 -8.23 10.60 8.83
CA ILE A 115 -8.05 9.88 7.58
C ILE A 115 -9.16 10.20 6.55
N PRO A 116 -10.46 10.15 6.88
CA PRO A 116 -11.54 10.54 5.95
C PRO A 116 -11.34 11.92 5.31
N THR A 117 -11.00 12.93 6.11
CA THR A 117 -10.75 14.29 5.60
C THR A 117 -9.53 14.35 4.70
N ARG A 118 -8.44 13.66 5.05
CA ARG A 118 -7.25 13.57 4.19
C ARG A 118 -7.55 12.87 2.87
N VAL A 119 -8.29 11.76 2.88
CA VAL A 119 -8.74 11.06 1.67
C VAL A 119 -9.56 11.99 0.78
N LYS A 120 -10.51 12.76 1.34
CA LYS A 120 -11.29 13.76 0.57
C LYS A 120 -10.38 14.80 -0.09
N ARG A 121 -9.40 15.32 0.65
CA ARG A 121 -8.40 16.28 0.12
C ARG A 121 -7.58 15.67 -1.01
N TYR A 122 -7.02 14.48 -0.81
CA TYR A 122 -6.22 13.81 -1.86
C TYR A 122 -7.06 13.50 -3.09
N ARG A 123 -8.30 13.03 -2.95
CA ARG A 123 -9.19 12.82 -4.10
C ARG A 123 -9.37 14.08 -4.92
N LYS A 124 -9.60 15.23 -4.26
CA LYS A 124 -9.74 16.53 -4.92
C LYS A 124 -8.44 17.02 -5.58
N SER A 125 -7.29 16.81 -4.93
CA SER A 125 -5.99 17.19 -5.51
C SER A 125 -5.63 16.31 -6.71
N LEU A 126 -5.83 15.00 -6.59
CA LEU A 126 -5.60 14.04 -7.67
C LEU A 126 -6.51 14.30 -8.86
N SER A 127 -7.80 14.59 -8.63
CA SER A 127 -8.73 14.90 -9.74
C SER A 127 -8.39 16.20 -10.49
N ARG A 128 -7.62 17.10 -9.87
CA ARG A 128 -7.12 18.32 -10.51
C ARG A 128 -5.80 18.10 -11.24
N ALA A 129 -4.96 17.21 -10.72
CA ALA A 129 -3.62 16.96 -11.24
C ALA A 129 -3.59 15.91 -12.36
N LEU A 130 -4.53 14.97 -12.35
CA LEU A 130 -4.60 13.89 -13.33
C LEU A 130 -5.58 14.24 -14.46
N PRO A 131 -5.36 13.71 -15.68
CA PRO A 131 -6.33 13.81 -16.77
C PRO A 131 -7.70 13.25 -16.37
N PRO A 132 -8.82 13.79 -16.88
CA PRO A 132 -10.18 13.34 -16.54
C PRO A 132 -10.42 11.83 -16.73
N GLU A 133 -9.74 11.24 -17.70
CA GLU A 133 -9.80 9.84 -18.07
C GLU A 133 -8.85 8.92 -17.28
N ALA A 134 -7.99 9.51 -16.45
CA ALA A 134 -7.11 8.78 -15.56
C ALA A 134 -7.85 8.31 -14.30
N MET A 135 -7.50 7.12 -13.82
CA MET A 135 -7.98 6.61 -12.53
C MET A 135 -6.83 6.49 -11.55
N PHE A 136 -7.05 6.88 -10.30
CA PHE A 136 -6.11 6.60 -9.22
C PHE A 136 -6.69 5.51 -8.31
N VAL A 137 -5.89 4.46 -8.07
CA VAL A 137 -6.23 3.38 -7.13
C VAL A 137 -5.09 3.28 -6.12
N GLY A 138 -5.38 3.56 -4.86
CA GLY A 138 -4.35 3.61 -3.82
C GLY A 138 -4.92 3.78 -2.42
N GLY A 139 -4.02 4.01 -1.48
CA GLY A 139 -4.34 4.19 -0.07
C GLY A 139 -3.31 5.05 0.64
N ILE A 140 -3.64 5.41 1.88
CA ILE A 140 -2.71 6.07 2.79
C ILE A 140 -2.09 4.97 3.65
N ASP A 141 -0.78 4.90 3.66
CA ASP A 141 0.03 4.12 4.59
C ASP A 141 0.55 5.06 5.68
N ILE A 142 0.67 4.56 6.91
CA ILE A 142 1.21 5.32 8.03
C ILE A 142 2.43 4.58 8.55
N SER A 143 3.59 5.18 8.39
CA SER A 143 4.85 4.58 8.80
C SER A 143 5.54 5.45 9.83
N MET A 144 6.15 4.81 10.83
CA MET A 144 7.05 5.50 11.76
C MET A 144 8.40 5.67 11.06
N ASN A 145 8.87 6.90 10.96
CA ASN A 145 10.15 7.26 10.36
C ASN A 145 10.98 8.06 11.34
N ALA A 146 12.29 8.11 11.10
CA ALA A 146 13.23 8.91 11.88
C ALA A 146 14.05 9.79 10.94
N TRP A 147 14.13 11.09 11.21
CA TRP A 147 15.10 11.94 10.51
C TRP A 147 16.46 11.81 11.22
N HIS A 148 17.51 11.44 10.46
CA HIS A 148 18.86 11.16 10.97
C HIS A 148 18.92 10.26 12.22
N ASN A 149 18.01 9.30 12.35
CA ASN A 149 17.89 8.40 13.51
C ASN A 149 17.69 9.11 14.87
N ARG A 150 17.12 10.32 14.90
CA ARG A 150 16.95 11.10 16.14
C ARG A 150 15.55 11.66 16.35
N ASP A 151 14.81 11.84 15.27
CA ASP A 151 13.56 12.58 15.27
C ASP A 151 12.44 11.68 14.76
N ASP A 152 11.97 10.82 15.67
CA ASP A 152 10.94 9.83 15.40
C ASP A 152 9.58 10.52 15.23
N HIS A 153 8.91 10.22 14.12
CA HIS A 153 7.60 10.78 13.79
C HIS A 153 6.81 9.79 12.93
N TRP A 154 5.50 9.96 12.90
CA TRP A 154 4.65 9.28 11.93
C TRP A 154 4.65 10.06 10.62
N ASN A 155 4.73 9.36 9.48
CA ASN A 155 4.46 9.94 8.17
C ASN A 155 3.31 9.22 7.48
N LEU A 156 2.44 10.03 6.88
CA LEU A 156 1.37 9.57 6.01
C LEU A 156 1.85 9.51 4.56
N HIS A 157 2.02 8.31 4.03
CA HIS A 157 2.45 8.08 2.66
C HIS A 157 1.24 7.76 1.80
N LEU A 158 1.13 8.40 0.64
CA LEU A 158 0.16 8.03 -0.37
C LEU A 158 0.80 7.05 -1.34
N TYR A 159 0.33 5.81 -1.34
CA TYR A 159 0.76 4.78 -2.28
C TYR A 159 -0.38 4.40 -3.22
N GLY A 160 -0.07 4.21 -4.50
CA GLY A 160 -1.06 3.74 -5.43
C GLY A 160 -0.57 3.59 -6.86
N TYR A 161 -1.54 3.50 -7.75
CA TYR A 161 -1.37 3.35 -9.17
C TYR A 161 -2.21 4.42 -9.88
N VAL A 162 -1.60 5.13 -10.80
CA VAL A 162 -2.32 5.90 -11.81
C VAL A 162 -2.52 4.99 -13.01
N ILE A 163 -3.78 4.80 -13.38
CA ILE A 163 -4.22 4.00 -14.53
C ILE A 163 -4.62 5.00 -15.61
N LEU A 164 -3.89 4.99 -16.71
CA LEU A 164 -4.11 5.85 -17.86
C LEU A 164 -4.72 5.01 -18.99
N PRO A 165 -5.57 5.61 -19.84
CA PRO A 165 -6.02 4.95 -21.06
C PRO A 165 -4.84 4.48 -21.93
N LYS A 166 -5.12 3.53 -22.81
CA LYS A 166 -4.13 3.08 -23.77
C LYS A 166 -3.72 4.26 -24.67
N GLY A 167 -2.42 4.52 -24.76
CA GLY A 167 -1.88 5.53 -25.67
C GLY A 167 -1.80 6.96 -25.11
N SER A 168 -2.01 7.16 -23.80
CA SER A 168 -1.87 8.47 -23.14
C SER A 168 -0.48 9.09 -23.28
N GLY A 169 0.55 8.31 -23.63
CA GLY A 169 1.88 8.83 -23.97
C GLY A 169 2.64 9.43 -22.77
N VAL A 170 2.13 9.28 -21.55
CA VAL A 170 2.71 9.87 -20.34
C VAL A 170 4.06 9.20 -20.01
N GLY A 171 4.24 7.92 -20.33
CA GLY A 171 5.51 7.21 -20.21
C GLY A 171 6.59 7.54 -21.25
N LYS A 172 6.34 8.45 -22.21
CA LYS A 172 7.37 8.89 -23.19
C LYS A 172 8.19 10.10 -22.75
N ARG A 173 7.99 10.62 -21.54
CA ARG A 173 8.96 11.56 -20.96
C ARG A 173 10.13 10.76 -20.40
N SER A 174 11.10 10.54 -21.29
CA SER A 174 12.49 10.26 -20.94
C SER A 174 12.91 11.16 -19.78
N SER A 175 13.67 10.58 -18.87
CA SER A 175 14.49 11.26 -17.88
C SER A 175 14.94 12.63 -18.39
N CYS A 176 14.36 13.72 -17.87
CA CYS A 176 15.03 15.01 -17.91
C CYS A 176 16.28 14.87 -17.06
N GLY A 177 17.41 14.56 -17.70
CA GLY A 177 18.70 14.98 -17.21
C GLY A 177 18.67 16.49 -17.12
N ALA A 178 18.59 17.03 -15.91
CA ALA A 178 18.92 18.41 -15.62
C ALA A 178 20.35 18.43 -15.08
N SER A 179 21.30 18.10 -15.95
CA SER A 179 22.61 18.72 -15.94
C SER A 179 22.43 20.11 -16.54
N THR A 180 22.39 21.15 -15.70
CA THR A 180 22.91 22.50 -16.01
C THR A 180 22.75 23.40 -14.79
N GLY A 181 23.88 23.78 -14.20
CA GLY A 181 24.08 25.09 -13.59
C GLY A 181 23.55 25.29 -12.17
N CYS A 182 24.33 24.86 -11.18
CA CYS A 182 24.46 25.69 -9.98
C CYS A 182 25.16 26.99 -10.42
N PRO A 183 24.56 28.17 -10.26
CA PRO A 183 25.31 29.41 -10.42
C PRO A 183 26.32 29.50 -9.27
N ASP A 184 27.60 29.65 -9.65
CA ASP A 184 28.68 30.02 -8.75
C ASP A 184 28.26 31.24 -7.93
N ARG A 185 28.23 31.05 -6.61
CA ARG A 185 28.28 32.17 -5.68
C ARG A 185 29.71 32.68 -5.66
N ASP A 186 29.98 33.69 -6.46
CA ASP A 186 31.12 34.56 -6.22
C ASP A 186 30.85 36.01 -6.63
N ARG A 187 31.28 36.92 -5.75
CA ARG A 187 31.27 38.40 -5.76
C ARG A 187 29.94 39.05 -5.34
N GLY A 188 29.86 39.94 -4.36
CA GLY A 188 30.87 40.68 -3.60
C GLY A 188 30.20 41.95 -3.06
N GLY A 189 30.49 42.31 -1.80
CA GLY A 189 29.93 43.47 -1.09
C GLY A 189 30.08 43.30 0.40
#